data_AF-A0A958V3N4-F1
#
_entry.id   AF-A0A958V3N4-F1
#
_cell.length_a   1.000
_cell.length_b   1.000
_cell.length_c   1.000
_cell.angle_alpha   90.00
_cell.angle_beta   90.00
_cell.angle_gamma   90.00
#
_symmetry.space_group_name_H-M   'P 1'
#
loop_
_entity.id
_entity.type
_entity.pdbx_description
1 polymer ?
#
loop_
_entity_poly.entity_id
_entity_poly.type
_entity_poly.pdbx_seq_one_letter_code
_entity_poly.pdbx_strand_id
1 'polypeptide(L)'
;NKIDTSNLMFEKLAGFKKAPLRYRIHAEIDRAKNFSEKDSAELFITHFDKLLRDSENRPFFDEIYYQKGRIEAKNDSIDLAIADYKRSLTAKEAEDFQKELTYEQLGTIYFDKADFQTAGAYYDSVINLTKNKNDKRIRRIARKRNSLDEVIRFENIAKTNDSILTIAALSPEEQQTYFQNYIDQLKKEEEEAKRRAEQAVTSGFGDSLNDDGSKSASGGKFYFYNIQVSGFGKQEFKKVWGNRPLEDNWRLSTKSIVANNDLINQPVTTDNTLDNAKKFDLDYYISRIPSAPAELDSINSLRNDAYYKLGIIYEEQFKEYKLAAERLEKLLTFKPAEALVVPTYYHLYKIYSIFDPDKGNNYKNSIVKNYQDSRYATIIMNPEKLSVSEEIDNTPEAVYNDAFCDYDYYHYDTALEKIDKAVKQFEGEPIIPKFELLKAFVLLKTQGRQAFRDALNFVALNYPNTEEGKYAVTLLNTVTEMPDQE
;
A
#
# COMPACT_ATOMS: atom_id res chain seq x y z
N ASN A 1 20.86 -1.88 -36.91
CA ASN A 1 22.25 -1.51 -37.24
C ASN A 1 23.13 -0.93 -36.12
N LYS A 2 22.66 -0.43 -34.97
CA LYS A 2 23.52 -0.24 -33.78
C LYS A 2 23.44 -1.42 -32.81
N ILE A 3 22.25 -1.99 -32.65
CA ILE A 3 21.97 -3.15 -31.78
C ILE A 3 22.72 -4.40 -32.29
N ASP A 4 22.71 -4.66 -33.59
CA ASP A 4 23.40 -5.84 -34.17
C ASP A 4 24.91 -5.78 -33.95
N THR A 5 25.50 -4.59 -34.07
CA THR A 5 26.91 -4.36 -33.78
C THR A 5 27.22 -4.55 -32.30
N SER A 6 26.35 -4.07 -31.40
CA SER A 6 26.48 -4.31 -29.96
C SER A 6 26.38 -5.80 -29.61
N ASN A 7 25.39 -6.51 -30.16
CA ASN A 7 25.20 -7.95 -29.94
C ASN A 7 26.42 -8.75 -30.37
N LEU A 8 26.99 -8.44 -31.54
CA LEU A 8 28.22 -9.08 -32.01
C LEU A 8 29.40 -8.87 -31.04
N MET A 9 29.54 -7.68 -30.46
CA MET A 9 30.62 -7.39 -29.51
C MET A 9 30.39 -8.10 -28.17
N PHE A 10 29.14 -8.17 -27.70
CA PHE A 10 28.79 -8.93 -26.50
C PHE A 10 29.04 -10.43 -26.67
N GLU A 11 28.65 -11.02 -27.80
CA GLU A 11 28.92 -12.43 -28.12
C GLU A 11 30.42 -12.74 -28.14
N LYS A 12 31.22 -11.86 -28.77
CA LYS A 12 32.68 -11.98 -28.77
C LYS A 12 33.26 -11.95 -27.35
N LEU A 13 32.79 -11.03 -26.50
CA LEU A 13 33.27 -10.90 -25.13
C LEU A 13 32.86 -12.08 -24.26
N ALA A 14 31.62 -12.54 -24.38
CA ALA A 14 31.11 -13.71 -23.65
C ALA A 14 31.91 -14.99 -23.97
N GLY A 15 32.25 -15.17 -25.25
CA GLY A 15 33.07 -16.30 -25.73
C GLY A 15 34.58 -16.16 -25.48
N PHE A 16 35.07 -14.99 -25.06
CA PHE A 16 36.50 -14.76 -24.88
C PHE A 16 37.01 -15.37 -23.57
N LYS A 17 37.55 -16.61 -23.65
CA LYS A 17 38.00 -17.39 -22.49
C LYS A 17 39.03 -16.69 -21.58
N LYS A 18 39.78 -15.71 -22.11
CA LYS A 18 40.77 -14.95 -21.32
C LYS A 18 40.14 -13.78 -20.54
N ALA A 19 38.89 -13.41 -20.81
CA ALA A 19 38.20 -12.40 -20.03
C ALA A 19 37.82 -12.95 -18.64
N PRO A 20 37.94 -12.13 -17.58
CA PRO A 20 37.39 -12.46 -16.27
C PRO A 20 35.89 -12.81 -16.34
N LEU A 21 35.45 -13.76 -15.50
CA LEU A 21 34.08 -14.29 -15.52
C LEU A 21 33.00 -13.20 -15.47
N ARG A 22 33.18 -12.20 -14.60
CA ARG A 22 32.25 -11.06 -14.47
C ARG A 22 31.95 -10.36 -15.80
N TYR A 23 32.96 -10.16 -16.65
CA TYR A 23 32.77 -9.48 -17.94
C TYR A 23 32.09 -10.38 -18.96
N ARG A 24 32.34 -11.69 -18.89
CA ARG A 24 31.69 -12.66 -19.76
C ARG A 24 30.20 -12.77 -19.42
N ILE A 25 29.85 -12.86 -18.13
CA ILE A 25 28.45 -12.95 -17.70
C ILE A 25 27.69 -11.64 -17.94
N HIS A 26 28.28 -10.48 -17.64
CA HIS A 26 27.63 -9.21 -17.97
C HIS A 26 27.47 -9.01 -19.49
N ALA A 27 28.37 -9.53 -20.33
CA ALA A 27 28.17 -9.49 -21.78
C ALA A 27 26.95 -10.30 -22.22
N GLU A 28 26.72 -11.48 -21.64
CA GLU A 28 25.51 -12.28 -21.89
C GLU A 28 24.24 -11.56 -21.44
N ILE A 29 24.27 -10.94 -20.25
CA ILE A 29 23.20 -10.11 -19.71
C ILE A 29 22.92 -8.88 -20.60
N ASP A 30 23.95 -8.16 -21.02
CA ASP A 30 23.81 -6.96 -21.83
C ASP A 30 23.30 -7.27 -23.25
N ARG A 31 23.70 -8.41 -23.81
CA ARG A 31 23.10 -8.95 -25.05
C ARG A 31 21.61 -9.22 -24.85
N ALA A 32 21.23 -9.84 -23.74
CA ALA A 32 19.83 -10.10 -23.42
C ALA A 32 19.00 -8.83 -23.17
N LYS A 33 19.61 -7.72 -22.71
CA LYS A 33 18.91 -6.43 -22.60
C LYS A 33 18.40 -5.91 -23.95
N ASN A 34 19.04 -6.32 -25.06
CA ASN A 34 18.63 -5.98 -26.42
C ASN A 34 17.51 -6.89 -26.97
N PHE A 35 17.03 -7.86 -26.19
CA PHE A 35 15.91 -8.73 -26.57
C PHE A 35 14.67 -7.94 -27.00
N SER A 36 14.12 -8.36 -28.14
CA SER A 36 12.86 -7.88 -28.73
C SER A 36 11.88 -9.04 -28.92
N GLU A 37 10.59 -8.75 -29.05
CA GLU A 37 9.54 -9.74 -29.30
C GLU A 37 9.69 -10.52 -30.63
N LYS A 38 10.56 -10.04 -31.52
CA LYS A 38 10.91 -10.73 -32.77
C LYS A 38 11.93 -11.85 -32.55
N ASP A 39 12.63 -11.82 -31.42
CA ASP A 39 13.64 -12.80 -31.06
C ASP A 39 12.98 -14.01 -30.37
N SER A 40 13.63 -15.18 -30.45
CA SER A 40 13.14 -16.36 -29.75
C SER A 40 13.47 -16.27 -28.26
N ALA A 41 12.46 -16.01 -27.43
CA ALA A 41 12.58 -16.02 -25.97
C ALA A 41 13.17 -17.34 -25.45
N GLU A 42 12.75 -18.47 -26.03
CA GLU A 42 13.21 -19.81 -25.70
C GLU A 42 14.74 -19.96 -25.83
N LEU A 43 15.35 -19.35 -26.86
CA LEU A 43 16.81 -19.40 -27.03
C LEU A 43 17.55 -18.67 -25.90
N PHE A 44 17.01 -17.54 -25.43
CA PHE A 44 17.59 -16.80 -24.31
C PHE A 44 17.36 -17.53 -22.98
N ILE A 45 16.15 -18.05 -22.76
CA ILE A 45 15.78 -18.80 -21.56
C ILE A 45 16.65 -20.05 -21.41
N THR A 46 16.75 -20.86 -22.47
CA THR A 46 17.58 -22.08 -22.46
C THR A 46 19.06 -21.78 -22.28
N HIS A 47 19.53 -20.63 -22.78
CA HIS A 47 20.90 -20.17 -22.56
C HIS A 47 21.13 -19.76 -21.11
N PHE A 48 20.23 -18.97 -20.52
CA PHE A 48 20.31 -18.60 -19.12
C PHE A 48 20.21 -19.81 -18.17
N ASP A 49 19.37 -20.79 -18.48
CA ASP A 49 19.30 -22.04 -17.71
C ASP A 49 20.63 -22.81 -17.73
N LYS A 50 21.41 -22.74 -18.82
CA LYS A 50 22.76 -23.30 -18.85
C LYS A 50 23.71 -22.52 -17.93
N LEU A 51 23.65 -21.19 -17.94
CA LEU A 51 24.47 -20.37 -17.05
C LEU A 51 24.13 -20.61 -15.58
N LEU A 52 22.86 -20.83 -15.25
CA LEU A 52 22.37 -21.12 -13.89
C LEU A 52 22.75 -22.52 -13.38
N ARG A 53 23.07 -23.46 -14.28
CA ARG A 53 23.57 -24.80 -13.89
C ARG A 53 25.04 -24.79 -13.50
N ASP A 54 25.79 -23.79 -13.94
CA ASP A 54 27.21 -23.66 -13.64
C ASP A 54 27.39 -23.02 -12.25
N SER A 55 28.05 -23.76 -11.35
CA SER A 55 28.30 -23.29 -9.99
C SER A 55 29.25 -22.10 -9.93
N GLU A 56 30.10 -21.89 -10.94
CA GLU A 56 31.00 -20.73 -10.98
C GLU A 56 30.22 -19.42 -11.17
N ASN A 57 29.03 -19.49 -11.77
CA ASN A 57 28.18 -18.34 -12.03
C ASN A 57 27.30 -17.94 -10.84
N ARG A 58 27.36 -18.68 -9.71
CA ARG A 58 26.56 -18.40 -8.49
C ARG A 58 26.55 -16.93 -8.06
N PRO A 59 27.68 -16.17 -8.12
CA PRO A 59 27.69 -14.76 -7.74
C PRO A 59 26.82 -13.85 -8.61
N PHE A 60 26.39 -14.31 -9.78
CA PHE A 60 25.60 -13.53 -10.75
C PHE A 60 24.18 -14.09 -10.92
N PHE A 61 23.78 -15.06 -10.10
CA PHE A 61 22.47 -15.70 -10.25
C PHE A 61 21.31 -14.71 -10.07
N ASP A 62 21.46 -13.72 -9.21
CA ASP A 62 20.50 -12.64 -9.02
C ASP A 62 20.24 -11.86 -10.31
N GLU A 63 21.32 -11.45 -11.00
CA GLU A 63 21.24 -10.73 -12.27
C GLU A 63 20.72 -11.62 -13.42
N ILE A 64 21.17 -12.87 -13.48
CA ILE A 64 20.74 -13.83 -14.52
C ILE A 64 19.24 -14.12 -14.37
N TYR A 65 18.77 -14.44 -13.16
CA TYR A 65 17.34 -14.64 -12.90
C TYR A 65 16.53 -13.38 -13.19
N TYR A 66 17.04 -12.20 -12.83
CA TYR A 66 16.37 -10.94 -13.14
C TYR A 66 16.22 -10.72 -14.64
N GLN A 67 17.27 -10.92 -15.46
CA GLN A 67 17.14 -10.76 -16.90
C GLN A 67 16.25 -11.83 -17.54
N LYS A 68 16.31 -13.07 -17.04
CA LYS A 68 15.41 -14.14 -17.49
C LYS A 68 13.95 -13.74 -17.25
N GLY A 69 13.63 -13.25 -16.05
CA GLY A 69 12.29 -12.73 -15.73
C GLY A 69 11.88 -11.54 -16.61
N ARG A 70 12.81 -10.66 -17.00
CA ARG A 70 12.50 -9.56 -17.95
C ARG A 70 12.15 -10.06 -19.35
N ILE A 71 12.80 -11.11 -19.82
CA ILE A 71 12.48 -11.73 -21.11
C ILE A 71 11.12 -12.42 -21.04
N GLU A 72 10.88 -13.19 -19.98
CA GLU A 72 9.60 -13.86 -19.77
C GLU A 72 8.44 -12.86 -19.66
N ALA A 73 8.64 -11.73 -18.96
CA ALA A 73 7.64 -10.67 -18.87
C ALA A 73 7.33 -10.02 -20.22
N LYS A 74 8.35 -9.80 -21.06
CA LYS A 74 8.18 -9.30 -22.43
C LYS A 74 7.55 -10.34 -23.37
N ASN A 75 7.63 -11.62 -23.04
CA ASN A 75 7.04 -12.73 -23.78
C ASN A 75 5.64 -13.10 -23.21
N ASP A 76 4.98 -12.17 -22.52
CA ASP A 76 3.68 -12.33 -21.85
C ASP A 76 3.59 -13.52 -20.87
N SER A 77 4.74 -14.07 -20.47
CA SER A 77 4.84 -15.23 -19.57
C SER A 77 4.98 -14.76 -18.12
N ILE A 78 3.97 -14.01 -17.66
CA ILE A 78 4.05 -13.21 -16.42
C ILE A 78 4.30 -14.06 -15.16
N ASP A 79 3.69 -15.24 -15.06
CA ASP A 79 3.84 -16.07 -13.87
C ASP A 79 5.25 -16.69 -13.76
N LEU A 80 5.84 -17.04 -14.91
CA LEU A 80 7.25 -17.46 -14.97
C LEU A 80 8.16 -16.29 -14.57
N ALA A 81 7.88 -15.09 -15.12
CA ALA A 81 8.66 -13.90 -14.80
C ALA A 81 8.67 -13.60 -13.30
N ILE A 82 7.49 -13.68 -12.65
CA ILE A 82 7.38 -13.53 -11.19
C ILE A 82 8.21 -14.60 -10.46
N ALA A 83 8.16 -15.86 -10.92
CA ALA A 83 8.94 -16.93 -10.31
C ALA A 83 10.45 -16.67 -10.41
N ASP A 84 10.93 -16.21 -11.56
CA ASP A 84 12.34 -15.87 -11.76
C ASP A 84 12.77 -14.62 -10.99
N TYR A 85 11.95 -13.57 -10.92
CA TYR A 85 12.22 -12.44 -10.03
C TYR A 85 12.29 -12.86 -8.56
N LYS A 86 11.42 -13.76 -8.10
CA LYS A 86 11.50 -14.30 -6.74
C LYS A 86 12.79 -15.08 -6.52
N ARG A 87 13.25 -15.87 -7.51
CA ARG A 87 14.55 -16.55 -7.45
C ARG A 87 15.72 -15.56 -7.37
N SER A 88 15.66 -14.48 -8.14
CA SER A 88 16.64 -13.39 -8.11
C SER A 88 16.78 -12.80 -6.69
N LEU A 89 15.67 -12.54 -6.00
CA LEU A 89 15.69 -12.03 -4.61
C LEU A 89 16.29 -13.01 -3.59
N THR A 90 16.14 -14.32 -3.82
CA THR A 90 16.64 -15.37 -2.92
C THR A 90 18.11 -15.75 -3.17
N ALA A 91 18.74 -15.21 -4.22
CA ALA A 91 20.14 -15.48 -4.51
C ALA A 91 21.04 -14.93 -3.39
N LYS A 92 22.02 -15.74 -2.97
CA LYS A 92 22.86 -15.48 -1.78
C LYS A 92 23.67 -14.19 -1.89
N GLU A 93 24.22 -13.93 -3.07
CA GLU A 93 25.13 -12.81 -3.35
C GLU A 93 24.39 -11.56 -3.88
N ALA A 94 23.05 -11.53 -3.80
CA ALA A 94 22.26 -10.46 -4.40
C ALA A 94 22.52 -9.09 -3.76
N GLU A 95 23.06 -8.16 -4.55
CA GLU A 95 23.32 -6.78 -4.11
C GLU A 95 22.02 -6.00 -3.88
N ASP A 96 22.08 -4.99 -3.00
CA ASP A 96 20.92 -4.13 -2.68
C ASP A 96 20.34 -3.49 -3.95
N PHE A 97 21.19 -3.00 -4.85
CA PHE A 97 20.74 -2.36 -6.09
C PHE A 97 20.03 -3.34 -7.02
N GLN A 98 20.52 -4.58 -7.13
CA GLN A 98 19.85 -5.59 -7.94
C GLN A 98 18.50 -5.99 -7.33
N LYS A 99 18.42 -6.11 -6.01
CA LYS A 99 17.14 -6.31 -5.30
C LYS A 99 16.16 -5.16 -5.52
N GLU A 100 16.62 -3.90 -5.51
CA GLU A 100 15.76 -2.74 -5.83
C GLU A 100 15.16 -2.86 -7.24
N LEU A 101 15.96 -3.26 -8.23
CA LEU A 101 15.47 -3.45 -9.59
C LEU A 101 14.43 -4.57 -9.65
N THR A 102 14.69 -5.70 -9.00
CA THR A 102 13.78 -6.83 -8.96
C THR A 102 12.46 -6.49 -8.25
N TYR A 103 12.51 -5.80 -7.10
CA TYR A 103 11.32 -5.31 -6.40
C TYR A 103 10.53 -4.30 -7.23
N GLU A 104 11.18 -3.39 -7.96
CA GLU A 104 10.49 -2.46 -8.85
C GLU A 104 9.73 -3.19 -9.98
N GLN A 105 10.35 -4.22 -10.58
CA GLN A 105 9.69 -5.01 -11.64
C GLN A 105 8.49 -5.80 -11.08
N LEU A 106 8.65 -6.44 -9.92
CA LEU A 106 7.53 -7.12 -9.25
C LEU A 106 6.40 -6.13 -8.93
N GLY A 107 6.72 -4.98 -8.33
CA GLY A 107 5.73 -3.95 -8.03
C GLY A 107 5.00 -3.46 -9.28
N THR A 108 5.70 -3.32 -10.41
CA THR A 108 5.09 -2.96 -11.71
C THR A 108 4.14 -4.04 -12.21
N ILE A 109 4.55 -5.30 -12.20
CA ILE A 109 3.69 -6.42 -12.61
C ILE A 109 2.41 -6.49 -11.77
N TYR A 110 2.53 -6.38 -10.45
CA TYR A 110 1.35 -6.43 -9.57
C TYR A 110 0.46 -5.18 -9.71
N PHE A 111 1.06 -4.01 -9.97
CA PHE A 111 0.29 -2.79 -10.28
C PHE A 111 -0.54 -2.98 -11.55
N ASP A 112 0.06 -3.52 -12.62
CA ASP A 112 -0.62 -3.76 -13.90
C ASP A 112 -1.70 -4.86 -13.78
N LYS A 113 -1.57 -5.77 -12.81
CA LYS A 113 -2.62 -6.75 -12.44
C LYS A 113 -3.72 -6.17 -11.53
N ALA A 114 -3.68 -4.87 -11.22
CA ALA A 114 -4.54 -4.21 -10.25
C ALA A 114 -4.47 -4.80 -8.81
N ASP A 115 -3.40 -5.55 -8.49
CA ASP A 115 -3.11 -6.01 -7.12
C ASP A 115 -2.29 -4.94 -6.41
N PHE A 116 -2.98 -3.86 -6.04
CA PHE A 116 -2.36 -2.66 -5.48
C PHE A 116 -1.73 -2.89 -4.11
N GLN A 117 -2.25 -3.83 -3.31
CA GLN A 117 -1.68 -4.17 -2.01
C GLN A 117 -0.29 -4.80 -2.18
N THR A 118 -0.18 -5.80 -3.05
CA THR A 118 1.11 -6.46 -3.32
C THR A 118 2.08 -5.50 -4.01
N ALA A 119 1.60 -4.70 -4.97
CA ALA A 119 2.41 -3.68 -5.63
C ALA A 119 2.98 -2.65 -4.64
N GLY A 120 2.15 -2.18 -3.71
CA GLY A 120 2.55 -1.25 -2.66
C GLY A 120 3.67 -1.80 -1.78
N ALA A 121 3.54 -3.05 -1.31
CA ALA A 121 4.56 -3.71 -0.49
C ALA A 121 5.91 -3.85 -1.23
N TYR A 122 5.89 -4.11 -2.53
CA TYR A 122 7.12 -4.17 -3.33
C TYR A 122 7.75 -2.79 -3.53
N TYR A 123 6.96 -1.75 -3.77
CA TYR A 123 7.49 -0.38 -3.85
C TYR A 123 8.05 0.10 -2.50
N ASP A 124 7.42 -0.24 -1.38
CA ASP A 124 7.94 0.03 -0.03
C ASP A 124 9.31 -0.64 0.16
N SER A 125 9.46 -1.88 -0.31
CA SER A 125 10.74 -2.60 -0.27
C SER A 125 11.84 -1.87 -1.05
N VAL A 126 11.52 -1.27 -2.22
CA VAL A 126 12.48 -0.44 -2.97
C VAL A 126 12.89 0.81 -2.18
N ILE A 127 11.91 1.53 -1.62
CA ILE A 127 12.13 2.81 -0.92
C ILE A 127 12.94 2.59 0.36
N ASN A 128 12.73 1.47 1.05
CA ASN A 128 13.44 1.12 2.28
C ASN A 128 14.85 0.61 2.02
N LEU A 129 15.07 -0.07 0.89
CA LEU A 129 16.37 -0.61 0.53
C LEU A 129 17.32 0.44 -0.04
N THR A 130 16.79 1.49 -0.68
CA THR A 130 17.63 2.42 -1.43
C THR A 130 18.52 3.32 -0.58
N LYS A 131 19.75 3.52 -1.04
CA LYS A 131 20.74 4.41 -0.41
C LYS A 131 20.53 5.87 -0.78
N ASN A 132 19.95 6.16 -1.95
CA ASN A 132 19.76 7.52 -2.44
C ASN A 132 18.27 7.81 -2.73
N LYS A 133 17.56 8.28 -1.71
CA LYS A 133 16.14 8.67 -1.82
C LYS A 133 15.88 9.83 -2.80
N ASN A 134 16.91 10.62 -3.13
CA ASN A 134 16.82 11.75 -4.05
C ASN A 134 17.04 11.38 -5.52
N ASP A 135 17.21 10.10 -5.85
CA ASP A 135 17.21 9.67 -7.25
C ASP A 135 15.83 9.94 -7.90
N LYS A 136 15.83 10.42 -9.15
CA LYS A 136 14.61 10.66 -9.92
C LYS A 136 13.77 9.39 -10.08
N ARG A 137 14.39 8.22 -10.27
CA ARG A 137 13.73 6.90 -10.31
C ARG A 137 13.00 6.64 -9.01
N ILE A 138 13.69 6.77 -7.87
CA ILE A 138 13.11 6.50 -6.54
C ILE A 138 11.95 7.47 -6.24
N ARG A 139 12.08 8.76 -6.53
CA ARG A 139 10.97 9.72 -6.35
C ARG A 139 9.73 9.38 -7.20
N ARG A 140 9.89 8.73 -8.35
CA ARG A 140 8.75 8.25 -9.14
C ARG A 140 8.08 7.05 -8.48
N ILE A 141 8.88 6.12 -7.96
CA ILE A 141 8.38 4.94 -7.23
C ILE A 141 7.64 5.37 -5.97
N ALA A 142 8.21 6.30 -5.19
CA ALA A 142 7.56 6.86 -4.01
C ALA A 142 6.21 7.51 -4.33
N ARG A 143 6.12 8.33 -5.39
CA ARG A 143 4.82 8.91 -5.82
C ARG A 143 3.82 7.84 -6.23
N LYS A 144 4.24 6.82 -6.98
CA LYS A 144 3.38 5.67 -7.31
C LYS A 144 2.89 4.99 -6.04
N ARG A 145 3.79 4.71 -5.09
CA ARG A 145 3.43 4.07 -3.83
C ARG A 145 2.41 4.88 -3.02
N ASN A 146 2.63 6.19 -2.88
CA ASN A 146 1.71 7.06 -2.15
C ASN A 146 0.34 7.11 -2.84
N SER A 147 0.29 7.05 -4.17
CA SER A 147 -0.99 6.98 -4.89
C SER A 147 -1.78 5.70 -4.59
N LEU A 148 -1.15 4.65 -4.03
CA LEU A 148 -1.82 3.42 -3.63
C LEU A 148 -2.38 3.47 -2.20
N ASP A 149 -2.04 4.47 -1.39
CA ASP A 149 -2.40 4.48 0.04
C ASP A 149 -3.92 4.42 0.26
N GLU A 150 -4.68 5.20 -0.49
CA GLU A 150 -6.14 5.26 -0.34
C GLU A 150 -6.80 3.95 -0.75
N VAL A 151 -6.45 3.41 -1.92
CA VAL A 151 -7.02 2.14 -2.40
C VAL A 151 -6.67 0.98 -1.46
N ILE A 152 -5.42 0.90 -0.99
CA ILE A 152 -5.00 -0.13 -0.03
C ILE A 152 -5.76 0.02 1.29
N ARG A 153 -5.93 1.24 1.78
CA ARG A 153 -6.69 1.52 3.01
C ARG A 153 -8.14 1.04 2.88
N PHE A 154 -8.84 1.40 1.80
CA PHE A 154 -10.24 1.01 1.64
C PHE A 154 -10.41 -0.48 1.31
N GLU A 155 -9.48 -1.11 0.59
CA GLU A 155 -9.47 -2.58 0.41
C GLU A 155 -9.34 -3.30 1.75
N ASN A 156 -8.45 -2.82 2.63
CA ASN A 156 -8.29 -3.39 3.97
C ASN A 156 -9.54 -3.19 4.83
N ILE A 157 -10.20 -2.02 4.77
CA ILE A 157 -11.45 -1.77 5.48
C ILE A 157 -12.55 -2.71 4.96
N ALA A 158 -12.73 -2.80 3.65
CA ALA A 158 -13.72 -3.68 3.02
C ALA A 158 -13.49 -5.15 3.41
N LYS A 159 -12.25 -5.64 3.28
CA LYS A 159 -11.88 -7.02 3.63
C LYS A 159 -12.09 -7.34 5.11
N THR A 160 -11.66 -6.44 5.99
CA THR A 160 -11.80 -6.60 7.44
C THR A 160 -13.27 -6.63 7.83
N ASN A 161 -14.06 -5.66 7.36
CA ASN A 161 -15.47 -5.57 7.70
C ASN A 161 -16.29 -6.72 7.09
N ASP A 162 -15.98 -7.15 5.86
CA ASP A 162 -16.59 -8.35 5.27
C ASP A 162 -16.32 -9.58 6.13
N SER A 163 -15.09 -9.76 6.60
CA SER A 163 -14.71 -10.90 7.46
C SER A 163 -15.45 -10.85 8.79
N ILE A 164 -15.49 -9.68 9.45
CA ILE A 164 -16.19 -9.48 10.72
C ILE A 164 -17.68 -9.78 10.57
N LEU A 165 -18.33 -9.21 9.55
CA LEU A 165 -19.76 -9.41 9.32
C LEU A 165 -20.08 -10.86 8.93
N THR A 166 -19.19 -11.52 8.18
CA THR A 166 -19.34 -12.95 7.86
C THR A 166 -19.29 -13.80 9.12
N ILE A 167 -18.32 -13.56 10.01
CA ILE A 167 -18.18 -14.30 11.27
C ILE A 167 -19.36 -14.00 12.20
N ALA A 168 -19.78 -12.73 12.31
CA ALA A 168 -20.90 -12.33 13.14
C ALA A 168 -22.24 -12.95 12.67
N ALA A 169 -22.38 -13.21 11.37
CA ALA A 169 -23.56 -13.85 10.79
C ALA A 169 -23.61 -15.38 10.96
N LEU A 170 -22.51 -16.02 11.37
CA LEU A 170 -22.47 -17.47 11.65
C LEU A 170 -23.29 -17.80 12.91
N SER A 171 -23.81 -19.03 12.97
CA SER A 171 -24.43 -19.54 14.21
C SER A 171 -23.40 -19.66 15.34
N PRO A 172 -23.83 -19.67 16.63
CA PRO A 172 -22.90 -19.80 17.75
C PRO A 172 -22.00 -21.05 17.68
N GLU A 173 -22.52 -22.17 17.18
CA GLU A 173 -21.76 -23.41 17.00
C GLU A 173 -20.72 -23.29 15.88
N GLU A 174 -21.06 -22.61 14.79
CA GLU A 174 -20.14 -22.34 13.68
C GLU A 174 -19.06 -21.34 14.08
N GLN A 175 -19.39 -20.32 14.88
CA GLN A 175 -18.41 -19.38 15.44
C GLN A 175 -17.38 -20.10 16.31
N GLN A 176 -17.84 -20.99 17.21
CA GLN A 176 -16.96 -21.83 18.02
C GLN A 176 -16.05 -22.69 17.14
N THR A 177 -16.62 -23.36 16.14
CA THR A 177 -15.86 -24.22 15.22
C THR A 177 -14.81 -23.42 14.43
N TYR A 178 -15.17 -22.24 13.95
CA TYR A 178 -14.26 -21.34 13.24
C TYR A 178 -13.04 -20.96 14.08
N PHE A 179 -13.27 -20.46 15.31
CA PHE A 179 -12.19 -20.05 16.19
C PHE A 179 -11.41 -21.23 16.77
N GLN A 180 -12.04 -22.39 16.97
CA GLN A 180 -11.35 -23.61 17.37
C GLN A 180 -10.35 -24.06 16.29
N ASN A 181 -10.78 -24.08 15.03
CA ASN A 181 -9.91 -24.39 13.89
C ASN A 181 -8.75 -23.39 13.79
N TYR A 182 -9.02 -22.10 14.01
CA TYR A 182 -7.99 -21.06 14.04
C TYR A 182 -6.97 -21.27 15.16
N ILE A 183 -7.43 -21.58 16.38
CA ILE A 183 -6.57 -21.89 17.53
C ILE A 183 -5.72 -23.13 17.26
N ASP A 184 -6.28 -24.18 16.67
CA ASP A 184 -5.54 -25.40 16.38
C ASP A 184 -4.50 -25.18 15.27
N GLN A 185 -4.80 -24.34 14.28
CA GLN A 185 -3.81 -23.86 13.33
C GLN A 185 -2.68 -23.08 14.02
N LEU A 186 -3.00 -22.16 14.94
CA LEU A 186 -1.99 -21.41 15.69
C LEU A 186 -1.07 -22.33 16.52
N LYS A 187 -1.62 -23.35 17.17
CA LYS A 187 -0.83 -24.35 17.92
C LYS A 187 0.12 -25.10 17.00
N LYS A 188 -0.37 -25.52 15.83
CA LYS A 188 0.43 -26.25 14.84
C LYS A 188 1.57 -25.38 14.29
N GLU A 189 1.29 -24.12 13.97
CA GLU A 189 2.31 -23.18 13.48
C GLU A 189 3.40 -22.92 14.53
N GLU A 190 3.04 -22.80 15.81
CA GLU A 190 4.01 -22.68 16.90
C GLU A 190 4.84 -23.94 17.09
N GLU A 191 4.23 -25.12 17.01
CA GLU A 191 4.95 -26.39 17.10
C GLU A 191 5.93 -26.56 15.92
N GLU A 192 5.51 -26.24 14.69
CA GLU A 192 6.37 -26.29 13.52
C GLU A 192 7.49 -25.25 13.58
N ALA A 193 7.23 -24.05 14.10
CA ALA A 193 8.26 -23.04 14.35
C ALA A 193 9.27 -23.52 15.40
N LYS A 194 8.79 -24.14 16.49
CA LYS A 194 9.64 -24.73 17.52
C LYS A 194 10.49 -25.87 16.97
N ARG A 195 9.90 -26.78 16.19
CA ARG A 195 10.63 -27.87 15.53
C ARG A 195 11.68 -27.35 14.54
N ARG A 196 11.37 -26.31 13.75
CA ARG A 196 12.34 -25.66 12.85
C ARG A 196 13.47 -25.01 13.63
N ALA A 197 13.18 -24.37 14.76
CA ALA A 197 14.20 -23.79 15.63
C ALA A 197 15.11 -24.88 16.24
N GLU A 198 14.55 -25.99 16.72
CA GLU A 198 15.30 -27.14 17.24
C GLU A 198 16.16 -27.81 16.16
N GLN A 199 15.64 -27.95 14.94
CA GLN A 199 16.41 -28.46 13.79
C GLN A 199 17.54 -27.52 13.38
N ALA A 200 17.33 -26.20 13.43
CA ALA A 200 18.39 -25.23 13.17
C ALA A 200 19.51 -25.30 14.22
N VAL A 201 19.17 -25.60 15.48
CA VAL A 201 20.15 -25.82 16.56
C VAL A 201 20.95 -27.11 16.35
N THR A 202 20.32 -28.21 15.92
CA THR A 202 21.01 -29.47 15.67
C THR A 202 21.86 -29.46 14.39
N SER A 203 21.41 -28.81 13.32
CA SER A 203 22.21 -28.62 12.10
C SER A 203 23.39 -27.66 12.30
N GLY A 204 23.25 -26.63 13.14
CA GLY A 204 24.38 -25.74 13.50
C GLY A 204 25.43 -26.39 14.39
N PHE A 205 25.11 -27.50 15.06
CA PHE A 205 26.05 -28.29 15.87
C PHE A 205 26.87 -29.27 15.02
N GLY A 206 26.31 -29.77 13.91
CA GLY A 206 27.00 -30.70 12.99
C GLY A 206 28.08 -30.05 12.11
N ASP A 207 27.92 -28.77 11.76
CA ASP A 207 28.88 -28.03 10.92
C ASP A 207 30.14 -27.58 11.69
N SER A 208 30.03 -27.44 13.03
CA SER A 208 31.17 -27.10 13.90
C SER A 208 32.06 -28.31 14.26
N LEU A 209 31.68 -29.53 13.87
CA LEU A 209 32.42 -30.76 14.18
C LEU A 209 33.27 -31.27 12.99
N ASN A 210 33.17 -30.65 11.82
CA ASN A 210 33.85 -31.09 10.59
C ASN A 210 34.86 -30.08 10.03
N ASP A 211 35.15 -28.97 10.74
CA ASP A 211 36.32 -28.15 10.43
C ASP A 211 37.55 -28.62 11.23
N ASP A 212 38.66 -28.69 10.53
CA ASP A 212 39.77 -29.62 10.68
C ASP A 212 40.70 -29.39 11.90
N GLY A 213 41.33 -30.46 12.36
CA GLY A 213 42.79 -30.46 12.59
C GLY A 213 43.42 -29.46 13.57
N SER A 214 43.36 -29.81 14.87
CA SER A 214 44.45 -29.65 15.85
C SER A 214 44.53 -28.41 16.76
N LYS A 215 44.89 -28.75 18.02
CA LYS A 215 45.55 -27.99 19.10
C LYS A 215 44.68 -27.15 20.04
N SER A 216 44.25 -27.86 21.11
CA SER A 216 44.48 -27.50 22.51
C SER A 216 44.35 -26.03 22.91
N ALA A 217 43.23 -25.70 23.54
CA ALA A 217 43.25 -24.89 24.74
C ALA A 217 42.14 -25.36 25.70
N SER A 218 42.59 -26.01 26.78
CA SER A 218 41.90 -26.07 28.06
C SER A 218 41.26 -24.70 28.33
N GLY A 219 39.93 -24.64 28.25
CA GLY A 219 39.19 -23.45 28.65
C GLY A 219 39.48 -23.21 30.13
N GLY A 220 40.00 -22.03 30.46
CA GLY A 220 40.06 -21.60 31.86
C GLY A 220 38.69 -21.80 32.50
N LYS A 221 38.64 -22.13 33.80
CA LYS A 221 37.39 -22.45 34.55
C LYS A 221 36.31 -21.35 34.50
N PHE A 222 36.64 -20.18 33.96
CA PHE A 222 35.73 -19.07 33.79
C PHE A 222 34.83 -19.26 32.55
N TYR A 223 33.53 -19.12 32.76
CA TYR A 223 32.43 -19.45 31.85
C TYR A 223 32.65 -19.03 30.38
N PHE A 224 33.17 -17.83 30.14
CA PHE A 224 33.32 -17.26 28.79
C PHE A 224 34.53 -17.79 28.00
N TYR A 225 35.48 -18.48 28.64
CA TYR A 225 36.65 -19.06 27.95
C TYR A 225 36.44 -20.50 27.52
N ASN A 226 35.32 -21.12 27.90
CA ASN A 226 34.90 -22.39 27.37
C ASN A 226 33.94 -22.15 26.20
N ILE A 227 34.40 -22.43 24.98
CA ILE A 227 33.64 -22.21 23.73
C ILE A 227 32.31 -22.99 23.75
N GLN A 228 32.27 -24.16 24.38
CA GLN A 228 31.06 -24.98 24.48
C GLN A 228 30.06 -24.32 25.45
N VAL A 229 30.50 -23.97 26.65
CA VAL A 229 29.63 -23.38 27.69
C VAL A 229 29.17 -21.97 27.33
N SER A 230 30.03 -21.16 26.71
CA SER A 230 29.66 -19.83 26.19
C SER A 230 28.71 -19.91 24.99
N GLY A 231 28.84 -20.94 24.14
CA GLY A 231 27.86 -21.26 23.09
C GLY A 231 26.47 -21.56 23.67
N PHE A 232 26.40 -22.42 24.69
CA PHE A 232 25.16 -22.68 25.44
C PHE A 232 24.61 -21.41 26.09
N GLY A 233 25.47 -20.58 26.70
CA GLY A 233 25.08 -19.31 27.30
C GLY A 233 24.49 -18.31 26.32
N LYS A 234 25.08 -18.19 25.13
CA LYS A 234 24.58 -17.34 24.05
C LYS A 234 23.20 -17.79 23.58
N GLN A 235 22.98 -19.10 23.48
CA GLN A 235 21.69 -19.66 23.08
C GLN A 235 20.62 -19.48 24.16
N GLU A 236 20.93 -19.76 25.44
CA GLU A 236 20.02 -19.52 26.56
C GLU A 236 19.71 -18.03 26.74
N PHE A 237 20.71 -17.16 26.56
CA PHE A 237 20.50 -15.71 26.53
C PHE A 237 19.51 -15.31 25.43
N LYS A 238 19.68 -15.81 24.21
CA LYS A 238 18.77 -15.53 23.09
C LYS A 238 17.38 -16.12 23.32
N LYS A 239 17.26 -17.24 24.02
CA LYS A 239 15.99 -17.85 24.40
C LYS A 239 15.22 -17.03 25.44
N VAL A 240 15.91 -16.51 26.45
CA VAL A 240 15.28 -15.70 27.51
C VAL A 240 15.03 -14.26 27.05
N TRP A 241 15.95 -13.68 26.28
CA TRP A 241 15.96 -12.24 25.99
C TRP A 241 15.79 -11.87 24.52
N GLY A 242 15.85 -12.82 23.58
CA GLY A 242 15.78 -12.56 22.14
C GLY A 242 17.07 -11.98 21.55
N ASN A 243 17.00 -11.43 20.34
CA ASN A 243 18.10 -10.67 19.73
C ASN A 243 18.11 -9.25 20.32
N ARG A 244 18.94 -8.98 21.32
CA ARG A 244 19.09 -7.64 21.92
C ARG A 244 20.28 -6.89 21.30
N PRO A 245 20.11 -5.60 20.93
CA PRO A 245 21.22 -4.77 20.48
C PRO A 245 22.21 -4.50 21.63
N LEU A 246 23.46 -4.21 21.28
CA LEU A 246 24.48 -3.85 22.25
C LEU A 246 24.30 -2.38 22.68
N GLU A 247 23.58 -2.17 23.77
CA GLU A 247 23.33 -0.85 24.36
C GLU A 247 23.27 -0.92 25.89
N ASP A 248 23.49 0.22 26.55
CA ASP A 248 23.35 0.33 28.00
C ASP A 248 21.88 0.17 28.43
N ASN A 249 21.67 -0.44 29.60
CA ASN A 249 20.36 -0.76 30.17
C ASN A 249 19.50 -1.74 29.36
N TRP A 250 20.12 -2.64 28.58
CA TRP A 250 19.44 -3.66 27.77
C TRP A 250 18.50 -4.62 28.55
N ARG A 251 18.61 -4.68 29.89
CA ARG A 251 17.79 -5.54 30.78
C ARG A 251 16.45 -4.93 31.22
N LEU A 252 16.15 -3.67 30.90
CA LEU A 252 14.88 -3.06 31.29
C LEU A 252 13.75 -3.56 30.37
N SER A 253 12.78 -4.28 30.94
CA SER A 253 11.62 -4.87 30.25
C SER A 253 10.71 -3.86 29.54
N THR A 254 10.86 -2.57 29.84
CA THR A 254 10.10 -1.45 29.27
C THR A 254 10.72 -0.84 28.01
N LYS A 255 11.89 -1.30 27.56
CA LYS A 255 12.35 -1.02 26.19
C LYS A 255 11.72 -2.07 25.27
N SER A 256 10.45 -1.86 24.91
CA SER A 256 9.91 -2.46 23.71
C SER A 256 10.85 -2.09 22.57
N ILE A 257 11.18 -3.09 21.75
CA ILE A 257 11.85 -2.84 20.47
C ILE A 257 10.82 -2.08 19.65
N VAL A 258 10.89 -0.74 19.70
CA VAL A 258 10.38 0.11 18.65
C VAL A 258 11.26 -0.22 17.45
N ALA A 259 10.86 -1.27 16.72
CA ALA A 259 11.10 -1.28 15.30
C ALA A 259 10.53 0.05 14.81
N ASN A 260 11.39 0.89 14.22
CA ASN A 260 11.02 2.17 13.64
C ASN A 260 9.88 1.97 12.63
N ASN A 261 8.65 2.04 13.13
CA ASN A 261 7.47 2.42 12.39
C ASN A 261 7.22 3.86 12.83
N ASP A 262 7.82 4.79 12.09
CA ASP A 262 7.41 6.18 12.14
C ASP A 262 5.93 6.24 11.75
N LEU A 263 5.12 6.38 12.80
CA LEU A 263 3.92 7.19 12.91
C LEU A 263 3.48 7.89 11.61
N ILE A 264 2.47 7.31 10.97
CA ILE A 264 1.45 8.08 10.25
C ILE A 264 0.15 7.88 11.02
N ASN A 265 -0.43 9.02 11.44
CA ASN A 265 -1.70 9.16 12.16
C ASN A 265 -2.75 8.10 11.77
N GLN A 266 -2.96 7.14 12.67
CA GLN A 266 -4.20 6.36 12.74
C GLN A 266 -5.02 6.93 13.91
N PRO A 267 -6.35 7.04 13.79
CA PRO A 267 -7.20 7.43 14.91
C PRO A 267 -7.06 6.38 16.02
N VAL A 268 -7.07 6.88 17.25
CA VAL A 268 -6.95 6.16 18.54
C VAL A 268 -7.42 4.71 18.45
N THR A 269 -6.48 3.76 18.34
CA THR A 269 -6.76 2.35 18.59
C THR A 269 -6.65 2.11 20.08
N THR A 270 -7.78 1.79 20.71
CA THR A 270 -7.81 1.02 21.96
C THR A 270 -6.84 -0.15 21.84
N ASP A 271 -6.05 -0.35 22.89
CA ASP A 271 -5.01 -1.36 23.07
C ASP A 271 -5.44 -2.75 22.55
N ASN A 272 -5.15 -3.02 21.26
CA ASN A 272 -5.42 -4.30 20.59
C ASN A 272 -4.16 -5.16 20.61
N THR A 273 -3.39 -5.11 21.70
CA THR A 273 -2.36 -6.10 21.95
C THR A 273 -3.05 -7.41 22.33
N LEU A 274 -2.88 -8.44 21.49
CA LEU A 274 -3.31 -9.79 21.83
C LEU A 274 -2.59 -10.17 23.13
N ASP A 275 -3.36 -10.39 24.20
CA ASP A 275 -2.79 -10.94 25.42
C ASP A 275 -2.26 -12.33 25.08
N ASN A 276 -0.93 -12.47 25.00
CA ASN A 276 -0.28 -13.73 24.64
C ASN A 276 -0.71 -14.87 25.58
N ALA A 277 -1.15 -14.57 26.80
CA ALA A 277 -1.67 -15.57 27.74
C ALA A 277 -3.02 -16.17 27.28
N LYS A 278 -3.80 -15.45 26.45
CA LYS A 278 -5.13 -15.85 25.99
C LYS A 278 -5.17 -16.23 24.50
N LYS A 279 -4.00 -16.35 23.85
CA LYS A 279 -3.90 -16.71 22.43
C LYS A 279 -4.60 -18.03 22.07
N PHE A 280 -4.67 -18.98 23.00
CA PHE A 280 -5.31 -20.28 22.79
C PHE A 280 -6.67 -20.42 23.49
N ASP A 281 -7.18 -19.32 24.04
CA ASP A 281 -8.47 -19.30 24.74
C ASP A 281 -9.59 -19.03 23.75
N LEU A 282 -10.54 -19.96 23.61
CA LEU A 282 -11.66 -19.85 22.69
C LEU A 282 -12.64 -18.75 23.11
N ASP A 283 -12.92 -18.64 24.41
CA ASP A 283 -13.89 -17.68 24.94
C ASP A 283 -13.43 -16.24 24.73
N TYR A 284 -12.10 -16.02 24.72
CA TYR A 284 -11.50 -14.73 24.40
C TYR A 284 -11.82 -14.25 22.98
N TYR A 285 -11.84 -15.14 21.99
CA TYR A 285 -12.19 -14.76 20.61
C TYR A 285 -13.68 -14.54 20.45
N ILE A 286 -14.50 -15.43 21.01
CA ILE A 286 -15.96 -15.35 20.90
C ILE A 286 -16.51 -14.08 21.55
N SER A 287 -15.99 -13.71 22.73
CA SER A 287 -16.41 -12.48 23.43
C SER A 287 -16.07 -11.18 22.69
N ARG A 288 -15.20 -11.23 21.68
CA ARG A 288 -14.84 -10.07 20.83
C ARG A 288 -15.66 -9.98 19.55
N ILE A 289 -16.53 -10.94 19.26
CA ILE A 289 -17.41 -10.87 18.10
C ILE A 289 -18.47 -9.78 18.36
N PRO A 290 -18.59 -8.75 17.50
CA PRO A 290 -19.61 -7.74 17.65
C PRO A 290 -21.00 -8.39 17.52
N SER A 291 -21.87 -8.14 18.48
CA SER A 291 -23.24 -8.68 18.53
C SER A 291 -24.31 -7.60 18.71
N ALA A 292 -23.91 -6.40 19.14
CA ALA A 292 -24.83 -5.28 19.29
C ALA A 292 -25.27 -4.77 17.90
N PRO A 293 -26.59 -4.58 17.66
CA PRO A 293 -27.09 -4.09 16.37
C PRO A 293 -26.43 -2.77 15.94
N ALA A 294 -26.24 -1.82 16.86
CA ALA A 294 -25.60 -0.54 16.57
C ALA A 294 -24.14 -0.67 16.11
N GLU A 295 -23.39 -1.64 16.66
CA GLU A 295 -22.01 -1.91 16.23
C GLU A 295 -21.98 -2.53 14.84
N LEU A 296 -22.86 -3.50 14.58
CA LEU A 296 -22.98 -4.14 13.28
C LEU A 296 -23.42 -3.14 12.20
N ASP A 297 -24.34 -2.22 12.51
CA ASP A 297 -24.77 -1.15 11.61
C ASP A 297 -23.61 -0.20 11.29
N SER A 298 -22.81 0.17 12.29
CA SER A 298 -21.60 0.97 12.06
C SER A 298 -20.59 0.26 11.14
N ILE A 299 -20.36 -1.04 11.35
CA ILE A 299 -19.45 -1.84 10.51
C ILE A 299 -20.00 -1.97 9.08
N ASN A 300 -21.32 -2.18 8.93
CA ASN A 300 -22.00 -2.20 7.65
C ASN A 300 -21.85 -0.86 6.91
N SER A 301 -22.01 0.28 7.61
CA SER A 301 -21.83 1.61 7.01
C SER A 301 -20.39 1.80 6.53
N LEU A 302 -19.40 1.49 7.36
CA LEU A 302 -17.98 1.59 7.00
C LEU A 302 -17.62 0.69 5.82
N ARG A 303 -18.19 -0.52 5.75
CA ARG A 303 -18.03 -1.40 4.59
C ARG A 303 -18.62 -0.72 3.35
N ASN A 304 -19.87 -0.28 3.42
CA ASN A 304 -20.57 0.30 2.27
C ASN A 304 -19.83 1.54 1.73
N ASP A 305 -19.36 2.42 2.62
CA ASP A 305 -18.53 3.57 2.26
C ASP A 305 -17.23 3.15 1.59
N ALA A 306 -16.53 2.13 2.13
CA ALA A 306 -15.30 1.62 1.53
C ALA A 306 -15.53 1.08 0.11
N TYR A 307 -16.59 0.31 -0.11
CA TYR A 307 -16.91 -0.20 -1.45
C TYR A 307 -17.25 0.92 -2.44
N TYR A 308 -17.98 1.95 -2.00
CA TYR A 308 -18.27 3.12 -2.83
C TYR A 308 -16.99 3.86 -3.21
N LYS A 309 -16.14 4.15 -2.23
CA LYS A 309 -14.85 4.84 -2.45
C LYS A 309 -13.91 4.03 -3.35
N LEU A 310 -13.83 2.71 -3.17
CA LEU A 310 -13.07 1.83 -4.05
C LEU A 310 -13.56 1.90 -5.49
N GLY A 311 -14.88 1.88 -5.70
CA GLY A 311 -15.49 2.04 -7.03
C GLY A 311 -15.04 3.32 -7.73
N ILE A 312 -15.09 4.45 -7.02
CA ILE A 312 -14.65 5.75 -7.56
C ILE A 312 -13.15 5.76 -7.82
N ILE A 313 -12.33 5.30 -6.87
CA ILE A 313 -10.88 5.30 -7.02
C ILE A 313 -10.46 4.45 -8.24
N TYR A 314 -11.08 3.29 -8.43
CA TYR A 314 -10.83 2.46 -9.61
C TYR A 314 -11.29 3.13 -10.91
N GLU A 315 -12.42 3.85 -10.92
CA GLU A 315 -12.90 4.60 -12.09
C GLU A 315 -11.97 5.76 -12.46
N GLU A 316 -11.71 6.66 -11.49
CA GLU A 316 -11.12 7.97 -11.77
C GLU A 316 -9.60 7.95 -11.77
N GLN A 317 -8.99 7.28 -10.78
CA GLN A 317 -7.55 7.31 -10.58
C GLN A 317 -6.83 6.26 -11.43
N PHE A 318 -7.32 5.02 -11.41
CA PHE A 318 -6.66 3.89 -12.06
C PHE A 318 -7.25 3.55 -13.43
N LYS A 319 -8.46 4.03 -13.75
CA LYS A 319 -9.19 3.73 -14.99
C LYS A 319 -9.45 2.24 -15.20
N GLU A 320 -9.53 1.49 -14.09
CA GLU A 320 -9.85 0.08 -14.05
C GLU A 320 -11.39 -0.10 -14.07
N TYR A 321 -12.02 0.28 -15.17
CA TYR A 321 -13.48 0.40 -15.30
C TYR A 321 -14.24 -0.89 -14.94
N LYS A 322 -13.70 -2.06 -15.31
CA LYS A 322 -14.33 -3.34 -14.98
C LYS A 322 -14.32 -3.62 -13.48
N LEU A 323 -13.18 -3.37 -12.82
CA LEU A 323 -13.03 -3.56 -11.38
C LEU A 323 -13.87 -2.53 -10.61
N ALA A 324 -13.89 -1.28 -11.08
CA ALA A 324 -14.76 -0.23 -10.54
C ALA A 324 -16.23 -0.65 -10.56
N ALA A 325 -16.72 -1.14 -11.70
CA ALA A 325 -18.09 -1.65 -11.82
C ALA A 325 -18.35 -2.80 -10.85
N GLU A 326 -17.45 -3.79 -10.75
CA GLU A 326 -17.61 -4.91 -9.83
C GLU A 326 -17.77 -4.46 -8.37
N ARG A 327 -16.95 -3.51 -7.91
CA ARG A 327 -17.06 -2.99 -6.53
C ARG A 327 -18.37 -2.26 -6.27
N LEU A 328 -18.81 -1.42 -7.22
CA LEU A 328 -20.05 -0.67 -7.13
C LEU A 328 -21.29 -1.58 -7.23
N GLU A 329 -21.26 -2.62 -8.05
CA GLU A 329 -22.33 -3.62 -8.10
C GLU A 329 -22.41 -4.42 -6.81
N LYS A 330 -21.27 -4.83 -6.26
CA LYS A 330 -21.21 -5.53 -4.98
C LYS A 330 -21.78 -4.68 -3.85
N LEU A 331 -21.48 -3.38 -3.83
CA LEU A 331 -22.11 -2.43 -2.90
C LEU A 331 -23.63 -2.48 -2.96
N LEU A 332 -24.24 -2.48 -4.15
CA LEU A 332 -25.70 -2.51 -4.30
C LEU A 332 -26.33 -3.79 -3.74
N THR A 333 -25.61 -4.91 -3.72
CA THR A 333 -26.10 -6.16 -3.11
C THR A 333 -26.26 -6.05 -1.60
N PHE A 334 -25.54 -5.12 -0.96
CA PHE A 334 -25.60 -4.88 0.48
C PHE A 334 -26.77 -4.01 0.92
N LYS A 335 -27.59 -3.52 -0.03
CA LYS A 335 -28.72 -2.61 0.23
C LYS A 335 -28.28 -1.38 1.06
N PRO A 336 -27.34 -0.57 0.54
CA PRO A 336 -26.82 0.58 1.27
C PRO A 336 -27.90 1.67 1.40
N ALA A 337 -27.61 2.69 2.22
CA ALA A 337 -28.48 3.86 2.33
C ALA A 337 -28.72 4.51 0.97
N GLU A 338 -29.91 5.07 0.77
CA GLU A 338 -30.33 5.68 -0.51
C GLU A 338 -29.34 6.75 -1.01
N ALA A 339 -28.74 7.50 -0.07
CA ALA A 339 -27.70 8.49 -0.34
C ALA A 339 -26.47 7.93 -1.09
N LEU A 340 -26.16 6.63 -0.95
CA LEU A 340 -25.11 5.95 -1.70
C LEU A 340 -25.64 5.26 -2.96
N VAL A 341 -26.91 4.84 -2.97
CA VAL A 341 -27.52 4.10 -4.09
C VAL A 341 -27.56 4.95 -5.36
N VAL A 342 -28.09 6.18 -5.26
CA VAL A 342 -28.30 7.03 -6.46
C VAL A 342 -26.98 7.44 -7.12
N PRO A 343 -25.96 7.93 -6.38
CA PRO A 343 -24.64 8.17 -6.97
C PRO A 343 -24.03 6.90 -7.57
N THR A 344 -24.14 5.75 -6.88
CA THR A 344 -23.60 4.47 -7.37
C THR A 344 -24.21 4.07 -8.71
N TYR A 345 -25.53 4.19 -8.89
CA TYR A 345 -26.16 3.94 -10.19
C TYR A 345 -25.66 4.87 -11.29
N TYR A 346 -25.36 6.12 -10.96
CA TYR A 346 -24.86 7.09 -11.95
C TYR A 346 -23.43 6.76 -12.38
N HIS A 347 -22.56 6.43 -11.43
CA HIS A 347 -21.21 5.95 -11.74
C HIS A 347 -21.24 4.66 -12.56
N LEU A 348 -22.09 3.69 -12.19
CA LEU A 348 -22.28 2.47 -12.98
C LEU A 348 -22.77 2.75 -14.40
N TYR A 349 -23.71 3.69 -14.58
CA TYR A 349 -24.13 4.14 -15.90
C TYR A 349 -22.96 4.70 -16.72
N LYS A 350 -22.16 5.61 -16.14
CA LYS A 350 -20.98 6.19 -16.82
C LYS A 350 -19.95 5.14 -17.19
N ILE A 351 -19.60 4.26 -16.25
CA ILE A 351 -18.62 3.19 -16.44
C ILE A 351 -19.07 2.23 -17.54
N TYR A 352 -20.31 1.73 -17.47
CA TYR A 352 -20.83 0.79 -18.46
C TYR A 352 -21.04 1.44 -19.83
N SER A 353 -21.30 2.75 -19.92
CA SER A 353 -21.37 3.44 -21.20
C SER A 353 -20.08 3.34 -22.03
N ILE A 354 -18.94 3.01 -21.41
CA ILE A 354 -17.64 2.87 -22.10
C ILE A 354 -17.52 1.51 -22.82
N PHE A 355 -18.08 0.43 -22.27
CA PHE A 355 -17.82 -0.93 -22.76
C PHE A 355 -19.04 -1.86 -22.84
N ASP A 356 -20.15 -1.54 -22.20
CA ASP A 356 -21.43 -2.27 -22.25
C ASP A 356 -22.61 -1.28 -22.12
N PRO A 357 -22.99 -0.61 -23.23
CA PRO A 357 -24.02 0.42 -23.21
C PRO A 357 -25.40 -0.08 -22.79
N ASP A 358 -25.74 -1.35 -23.09
CA ASP A 358 -27.03 -1.93 -22.74
C ASP A 358 -27.19 -2.03 -21.22
N LYS A 359 -26.16 -2.52 -20.54
CA LYS A 359 -26.13 -2.56 -19.08
C LYS A 359 -26.13 -1.16 -18.47
N GLY A 360 -25.39 -0.22 -19.06
CA GLY A 360 -25.43 1.19 -18.67
C GLY A 360 -26.83 1.78 -18.75
N ASN A 361 -27.56 1.51 -19.84
CA ASN A 361 -28.93 1.98 -20.03
C ASN A 361 -29.91 1.44 -18.98
N ASN A 362 -29.69 0.22 -18.46
CA ASN A 362 -30.51 -0.31 -17.37
C ASN A 362 -30.35 0.50 -16.07
N TYR A 363 -29.13 0.91 -15.72
CA TYR A 363 -28.88 1.78 -14.57
C TYR A 363 -29.45 3.19 -14.78
N LYS A 364 -29.27 3.73 -15.99
CA LYS A 364 -29.89 5.00 -16.40
C LYS A 364 -31.41 4.97 -16.20
N ASN A 365 -32.07 3.94 -16.71
CA ASN A 365 -33.53 3.77 -16.59
C ASN A 365 -33.95 3.61 -15.12
N SER A 366 -33.14 2.93 -14.30
CA SER A 366 -33.41 2.79 -12.86
C SER A 366 -33.38 4.14 -12.14
N ILE A 367 -32.45 5.03 -12.49
CA ILE A 367 -32.40 6.40 -11.95
C ILE A 367 -33.63 7.20 -12.40
N VAL A 368 -33.91 7.21 -13.70
CA VAL A 368 -35.01 7.98 -14.30
C VAL A 368 -36.39 7.49 -13.84
N LYS A 369 -36.55 6.22 -13.51
CA LYS A 369 -37.84 5.65 -13.07
C LYS A 369 -38.06 5.76 -11.57
N ASN A 370 -37.04 5.46 -10.78
CA ASN A 370 -37.19 5.29 -9.33
C ASN A 370 -36.73 6.53 -8.53
N TYR A 371 -35.92 7.41 -9.13
CA TYR A 371 -35.31 8.57 -8.47
C TYR A 371 -35.44 9.84 -9.31
N GLN A 372 -36.66 10.12 -9.79
CA GLN A 372 -36.97 11.23 -10.70
C GLN A 372 -36.54 12.61 -10.17
N ASP A 373 -36.69 12.83 -8.87
CA ASP A 373 -36.35 14.10 -8.21
C ASP A 373 -34.85 14.24 -7.92
N SER A 374 -34.05 13.20 -8.18
CA SER A 374 -32.61 13.26 -7.95
C SER A 374 -31.93 14.17 -8.98
N ARG A 375 -30.86 14.85 -8.53
CA ARG A 375 -29.97 15.61 -9.43
C ARG A 375 -29.49 14.76 -10.61
N TYR A 376 -29.18 13.48 -10.37
CA TYR A 376 -28.73 12.54 -11.40
C TYR A 376 -29.80 12.23 -12.45
N ALA A 377 -31.07 12.08 -12.07
CA ALA A 377 -32.17 11.92 -13.02
C ALA A 377 -32.34 13.17 -13.89
N THR A 378 -32.21 14.37 -13.30
CA THR A 378 -32.24 15.63 -14.04
C THR A 378 -31.10 15.72 -15.07
N ILE A 379 -29.88 15.35 -14.67
CA ILE A 379 -28.69 15.27 -15.54
C ILE A 379 -28.93 14.32 -16.72
N ILE A 380 -29.53 13.16 -16.46
CA ILE A 380 -29.77 12.13 -17.46
C ILE A 380 -30.89 12.51 -18.45
N MET A 381 -31.95 13.16 -17.97
CA MET A 381 -33.11 13.53 -18.78
C MET A 381 -32.84 14.76 -19.67
N ASN A 382 -31.91 15.64 -19.28
CA ASN A 382 -31.58 16.86 -20.02
C ASN A 382 -30.10 16.91 -20.45
N PRO A 383 -29.61 15.97 -21.29
CA PRO A 383 -28.21 15.94 -21.71
C PRO A 383 -27.80 17.15 -22.57
N GLU A 384 -28.74 17.85 -23.21
CA GLU A 384 -28.46 19.05 -24.00
C GLU A 384 -28.30 20.33 -23.17
N LYS A 385 -28.85 20.39 -21.94
CA LYS A 385 -28.48 21.45 -20.98
C LYS A 385 -27.03 21.33 -20.48
N LEU A 386 -26.41 20.16 -20.70
CA LEU A 386 -25.02 19.86 -20.35
C LEU A 386 -24.03 20.05 -21.51
N SER A 387 -24.52 20.30 -22.73
CA SER A 387 -23.65 20.61 -23.86
C SER A 387 -23.56 22.13 -24.02
N VAL A 388 -22.37 22.66 -23.75
CA VAL A 388 -21.94 24.06 -23.86
C VAL A 388 -21.99 24.84 -22.53
N SER A 389 -20.95 24.61 -21.72
CA SER A 389 -20.20 25.63 -20.97
C SER A 389 -20.78 26.37 -19.74
N GLU A 390 -21.83 25.88 -19.05
CA GLU A 390 -22.33 26.58 -17.83
C GLU A 390 -22.46 25.74 -16.54
N GLU A 391 -22.22 24.41 -16.54
CA GLU A 391 -22.38 23.60 -15.31
C GLU A 391 -21.19 22.72 -14.90
N ILE A 392 -20.02 22.88 -15.55
CA ILE A 392 -18.76 22.49 -14.87
C ILE A 392 -18.52 23.44 -13.70
N ASP A 393 -19.02 24.67 -13.74
CA ASP A 393 -18.68 25.74 -12.79
C ASP A 393 -19.52 25.72 -11.48
N ASN A 394 -20.51 24.83 -11.35
CA ASN A 394 -21.47 24.83 -10.22
C ASN A 394 -21.46 23.56 -9.35
N THR A 395 -20.51 22.62 -9.52
CA THR A 395 -20.32 21.56 -8.50
C THR A 395 -19.64 22.16 -7.27
N PRO A 396 -19.85 21.63 -6.04
CA PRO A 396 -19.18 22.17 -4.88
C PRO A 396 -17.65 22.18 -5.03
N GLU A 397 -17.07 21.14 -5.64
CA GLU A 397 -15.63 21.06 -5.93
C GLU A 397 -15.18 22.03 -7.01
N ALA A 398 -16.01 22.28 -8.02
CA ALA A 398 -15.67 23.22 -9.08
C ALA A 398 -15.79 24.68 -8.63
N VAL A 399 -16.85 25.01 -7.88
CA VAL A 399 -17.00 26.31 -7.22
C VAL A 399 -15.86 26.53 -6.23
N TYR A 400 -15.42 25.49 -5.52
CA TYR A 400 -14.24 25.55 -4.67
C TYR A 400 -12.97 25.81 -5.47
N ASN A 401 -12.75 25.06 -6.55
CA ASN A 401 -11.57 25.24 -7.40
C ASN A 401 -11.54 26.63 -8.05
N ASP A 402 -12.69 27.14 -8.46
CA ASP A 402 -12.84 28.48 -9.05
C ASP A 402 -12.57 29.58 -8.02
N ALA A 403 -13.16 29.49 -6.83
CA ALA A 403 -12.83 30.38 -5.71
C ALA A 403 -11.36 30.31 -5.29
N PHE A 404 -10.76 29.11 -5.34
CA PHE A 404 -9.34 28.91 -5.05
C PHE A 404 -8.44 29.51 -6.14
N CYS A 405 -8.83 29.40 -7.42
CA CYS A 405 -8.12 30.06 -8.51
C CYS A 405 -8.12 31.58 -8.31
N ASP A 406 -9.26 32.18 -7.98
CA ASP A 406 -9.33 33.62 -7.69
C ASP A 406 -8.44 34.02 -6.51
N TYR A 407 -8.36 33.19 -5.46
CA TYR A 407 -7.42 33.42 -4.36
C TYR A 407 -5.95 33.35 -4.83
N ASP A 408 -5.57 32.37 -5.65
CA ASP A 408 -4.20 32.18 -6.15
C ASP A 408 -3.76 33.30 -7.11
N TYR A 409 -4.71 33.83 -7.90
CA TYR A 409 -4.51 34.98 -8.79
C TYR A 409 -4.75 36.35 -8.12
N TYR A 410 -4.79 36.40 -6.78
CA TYR A 410 -4.91 37.63 -5.99
C TYR A 410 -6.23 38.41 -6.15
N HIS A 411 -7.28 37.79 -6.71
CA HIS A 411 -8.64 38.34 -6.83
C HIS A 411 -9.46 38.09 -5.56
N TYR A 412 -9.02 38.65 -4.44
CA TYR A 412 -9.55 38.30 -3.12
C TYR A 412 -11.02 38.68 -2.89
N ASP A 413 -11.48 39.80 -3.41
CA ASP A 413 -12.88 40.23 -3.25
C ASP A 413 -13.83 39.28 -4.00
N THR A 414 -13.47 38.90 -5.23
CA THR A 414 -14.22 37.93 -6.04
C THR A 414 -14.24 36.54 -5.38
N ALA A 415 -13.10 36.09 -4.86
CA ALA A 415 -13.01 34.83 -4.13
C ALA A 415 -13.92 34.83 -2.90
N LEU A 416 -13.94 35.92 -2.12
CA LEU A 416 -14.79 36.04 -0.94
C LEU A 416 -16.30 35.97 -1.29
N GLU A 417 -16.72 36.68 -2.34
CA GLU A 417 -18.12 36.63 -2.81
C GLU A 417 -18.53 35.23 -3.24
N LYS A 418 -17.67 34.51 -3.97
CA LYS A 418 -17.91 33.13 -4.40
C LYS A 418 -18.03 32.20 -3.20
N ILE A 419 -17.14 32.33 -2.22
CA ILE A 419 -17.15 31.53 -1.00
C ILE A 419 -18.43 31.78 -0.18
N ASP A 420 -18.81 33.04 0.04
CA ASP A 420 -20.01 33.38 0.81
C ASP A 420 -21.31 32.87 0.16
N LYS A 421 -21.36 32.83 -1.17
CA LYS A 421 -22.45 32.20 -1.93
C LYS A 421 -22.42 30.68 -1.78
N ALA A 422 -21.25 30.07 -1.94
CA ALA A 422 -21.06 28.62 -1.85
C ALA A 422 -21.41 28.07 -0.46
N VAL A 423 -21.01 28.75 0.61
CA VAL A 423 -21.31 28.33 1.99
C VAL A 423 -22.82 28.27 2.24
N LYS A 424 -23.58 29.23 1.71
CA LYS A 424 -25.05 29.23 1.80
C LYS A 424 -25.69 28.18 0.90
N GLN A 425 -25.14 27.99 -0.30
CA GLN A 425 -25.69 27.08 -1.30
C GLN A 425 -25.48 25.61 -0.92
N PHE A 426 -24.37 25.28 -0.28
CA PHE A 426 -23.95 23.91 0.04
C PHE A 426 -24.07 23.59 1.54
N GLU A 427 -24.94 24.29 2.27
CA GLU A 427 -25.10 24.12 3.71
C GLU A 427 -25.36 22.64 4.08
N GLY A 428 -24.55 22.10 5.00
CA GLY A 428 -24.62 20.70 5.43
C GLY A 428 -23.79 19.71 4.59
N GLU A 429 -23.21 20.13 3.47
CA GLU A 429 -22.31 19.29 2.67
C GLU A 429 -20.92 19.12 3.34
N PRO A 430 -20.24 17.97 3.12
CA PRO A 430 -18.92 17.71 3.71
C PRO A 430 -17.81 18.68 3.28
N ILE A 431 -18.02 19.46 2.22
CA ILE A 431 -17.03 20.40 1.66
C ILE A 431 -17.03 21.77 2.36
N ILE A 432 -18.06 22.11 3.12
CA ILE A 432 -18.19 23.41 3.80
C ILE A 432 -16.97 23.79 4.64
N PRO A 433 -16.36 22.90 5.45
CA PRO A 433 -15.15 23.22 6.21
C PRO A 433 -13.99 23.71 5.32
N LYS A 434 -13.88 23.22 4.07
CA LYS A 434 -12.87 23.68 3.11
C LYS A 434 -13.12 25.11 2.65
N PHE A 435 -14.37 25.44 2.32
CA PHE A 435 -14.76 26.80 1.95
C PHE A 435 -14.49 27.79 3.09
N GLU A 436 -14.84 27.43 4.33
CA GLU A 436 -14.62 28.29 5.49
C GLU A 436 -13.13 28.46 5.82
N LEU A 437 -12.32 27.43 5.63
CA LEU A 437 -10.87 27.54 5.74
C LEU A 437 -10.26 28.44 4.64
N LEU A 438 -10.71 28.29 3.39
CA LEU A 438 -10.29 29.17 2.29
C LEU A 438 -10.68 30.63 2.56
N LYS A 439 -11.87 30.85 3.13
CA LYS A 439 -12.32 32.18 3.57
C LYS A 439 -11.35 32.82 4.56
N ALA A 440 -10.85 32.05 5.52
CA ALA A 440 -9.86 32.56 6.47
C ALA A 440 -8.62 33.09 5.74
N PHE A 441 -8.08 32.34 4.77
CA PHE A 441 -6.92 32.78 3.99
C PHE A 441 -7.19 34.04 3.16
N VAL A 442 -8.38 34.17 2.58
CA VAL A 442 -8.79 35.38 1.87
C VAL A 442 -8.83 36.58 2.84
N LEU A 443 -9.43 36.41 4.02
CA LEU A 443 -9.52 37.47 5.05
C LEU A 443 -8.16 37.91 5.60
N LEU A 444 -7.18 37.00 5.67
CA LEU A 444 -5.80 37.37 6.03
C LEU A 444 -5.23 38.40 5.05
N LYS A 445 -5.52 38.26 3.76
CA LYS A 445 -4.98 39.13 2.69
C LYS A 445 -5.71 40.45 2.57
N THR A 446 -7.01 40.49 2.88
CA THR A 446 -7.84 41.68 2.72
C THR A 446 -7.99 42.50 4.00
N GLN A 447 -8.09 41.84 5.16
CA GLN A 447 -8.43 42.45 6.45
C GLN A 447 -7.36 42.24 7.53
N GLY A 448 -6.33 41.44 7.25
CA GLY A 448 -5.16 41.28 8.11
C GLY A 448 -5.30 40.21 9.20
N ARG A 449 -4.32 40.19 10.11
CA ARG A 449 -4.10 39.08 11.07
C ARG A 449 -5.29 38.82 11.99
N GLN A 450 -5.99 39.87 12.43
CA GLN A 450 -7.09 39.71 13.39
C GLN A 450 -8.27 38.97 12.75
N ALA A 451 -8.70 39.38 11.55
CA ALA A 451 -9.77 38.72 10.81
C ALA A 451 -9.44 37.26 10.48
N PHE A 452 -8.16 36.96 10.19
CA PHE A 452 -7.70 35.60 9.99
C PHE A 452 -7.84 34.72 11.23
N ARG A 453 -7.41 35.23 12.40
CA ARG A 453 -7.56 34.50 13.68
C ARG A 453 -9.03 34.23 13.99
N ASP A 454 -9.90 35.21 13.81
CA ASP A 454 -11.32 35.06 14.09
C ASP A 454 -11.97 34.02 13.17
N ALA A 455 -11.61 34.01 11.88
CA ALA A 455 -12.07 33.01 10.92
C ALA A 455 -11.52 31.59 11.21
N LEU A 456 -10.25 31.46 11.57
CA LEU A 456 -9.68 30.16 11.96
C LEU A 456 -10.32 29.61 13.24
N ASN A 457 -10.60 30.48 14.23
CA ASN A 457 -11.33 30.08 15.44
C ASN A 457 -12.73 29.57 15.11
N PHE A 458 -13.44 30.23 14.19
CA PHE A 458 -14.74 29.76 13.72
C PHE A 458 -14.65 28.35 13.12
N VAL A 459 -13.67 28.09 12.25
CA VAL A 459 -13.46 26.77 11.63
C VAL A 459 -13.12 25.70 12.68
N ALA A 460 -12.22 26.02 13.62
CA ALA A 460 -11.80 25.11 14.68
C ALA A 460 -12.96 24.73 15.63
N LEU A 461 -13.84 25.69 15.95
CA LEU A 461 -14.97 25.47 16.87
C LEU A 461 -16.15 24.74 16.22
N ASN A 462 -16.48 25.08 14.97
CA ASN A 462 -17.64 24.52 14.30
C ASN A 462 -17.35 23.18 13.61
N TYR A 463 -16.10 22.90 13.26
CA TYR A 463 -15.70 21.68 12.53
C TYR A 463 -14.54 20.90 13.18
N PRO A 464 -14.53 20.64 14.50
CA PRO A 464 -13.36 20.13 15.24
C PRO A 464 -12.88 18.74 14.79
N ASN A 465 -13.77 17.93 14.21
CA ASN A 465 -13.46 16.56 13.78
C ASN A 465 -13.00 16.44 12.31
N THR A 466 -13.01 17.56 11.57
CA THR A 466 -12.62 17.61 10.16
C THR A 466 -11.11 17.84 10.01
N GLU A 467 -10.54 17.47 8.87
CA GLU A 467 -9.11 17.71 8.60
C GLU A 467 -8.81 19.22 8.57
N GLU A 468 -9.74 20.01 8.03
CA GLU A 468 -9.69 21.46 7.97
C GLU A 468 -9.76 22.10 9.37
N GLY A 469 -10.62 21.58 10.25
CA GLY A 469 -10.70 22.01 11.65
C GLY A 469 -9.42 21.75 12.44
N LYS A 470 -8.83 20.55 12.30
CA LYS A 470 -7.53 20.22 12.90
C LYS A 470 -6.42 21.12 12.36
N TYR A 471 -6.42 21.35 11.04
CA TYR A 471 -5.45 22.24 10.40
C TYR A 471 -5.60 23.68 10.88
N ALA A 472 -6.82 24.19 11.05
CA ALA A 472 -7.08 25.52 11.61
C ALA A 472 -6.50 25.69 13.02
N VAL A 473 -6.61 24.68 13.89
CA VAL A 473 -5.98 24.68 15.22
C VAL A 473 -4.46 24.76 15.11
N THR A 474 -3.84 24.01 14.20
CA THR A 474 -2.39 24.08 14.00
C THR A 474 -1.95 25.47 13.54
N LEU A 475 -2.70 26.10 12.63
CA LEU A 475 -2.41 27.45 12.15
C LEU A 475 -2.58 28.50 13.26
N LEU A 476 -3.62 28.42 14.07
CA LEU A 476 -3.84 29.35 15.19
C LEU A 476 -2.63 29.41 16.13
N ASN A 477 -2.07 28.24 16.47
CA ASN A 477 -0.88 28.14 17.32
C ASN A 477 0.35 28.81 16.67
N THR A 478 0.52 28.70 15.36
CA THR A 478 1.63 29.37 14.64
C THR A 478 1.45 30.88 14.52
N VAL A 479 0.21 31.35 14.37
CA VAL A 479 -0.09 32.79 14.24
C VAL A 479 0.07 33.51 15.58
N THR A 480 0.00 32.82 16.72
CA THR A 480 0.34 33.36 18.05
C THR A 480 1.84 33.52 18.32
N GLU A 481 2.72 32.87 17.55
CA GLU A 481 4.17 32.87 17.77
C GLU A 481 4.95 33.93 16.97
N MET A 482 4.29 34.65 16.04
CA MET A 482 4.93 35.72 15.28
C MET A 482 4.77 37.08 15.97
N PRO A 483 5.85 37.82 16.30
CA PRO A 483 5.73 39.15 16.90
C PRO A 483 5.07 40.12 15.91
N ASP A 484 4.17 40.97 16.41
CA ASP A 484 3.56 42.04 15.64
C ASP A 484 4.64 42.99 15.12
N GLN A 485 4.97 42.87 13.83
CA GLN A 485 5.63 43.96 13.13
C GLN A 485 4.55 45.01 12.81
N GLU A 486 4.72 46.19 13.42
CA GLU A 486 4.03 47.46 13.12
C GLU A 486 4.29 47.93 11.68
#